data_AF-A0A6H9LL18-F1
#
_entry.id   AF-A0A6H9LL18-F1
#
_cell.length_a   1.000
_cell.length_b   1.000
_cell.length_c   1.000
_cell.angle_alpha   90.00
_cell.angle_beta   90.00
_cell.angle_gamma   90.00
#
_symmetry.space_group_name_H-M   'P 1'
#
loop_
_entity.id
_entity.type
_entity.pdbx_description
1 polymer ?
#
loop_
_entity_poly.entity_id
_entity_poly.type
_entity_poly.pdbx_seq_one_letter_code
_entity_poly.pdbx_strand_id
1 'polypeptide(L)'
;MRVTNNMISNSVLFNTQRSLNRFFELETKMSTGRQINKPSDDPIGILKDLDYRDELSQITQFLGNIGSADNWVRTTEDVIYELNQAASTAKDLAVSMANDSISTEARTATASQIQQAIDSIIQLGNTQIEGRYLFSGYSTDVPALSRGSNGVVFQGDEGIIKYNIESGIGMGVNTTGNHVFLDQFSTLGEDSDLNVGVTGTTLLADLHDGNGISLAPGLFTIEDVNRGISASIDISGAVTVDDALTLINNGLTANGITNLNAIVSEANNSIQFNVTNDGLISNNTVIENLFETSGLNLNPGVINLT
;
A
#
# COMPACT_ATOMS: atom_id res chain seq x y z
N MET A 1 52.57 -78.70 31.13
CA MET A 1 52.72 -78.41 29.69
C MET A 1 54.09 -77.79 29.45
N ARG A 2 54.77 -78.14 28.34
CA ARG A 2 56.12 -77.67 28.03
C ARG A 2 56.04 -76.47 27.10
N VAL A 3 56.57 -75.32 27.51
CA VAL A 3 56.61 -74.13 26.67
C VAL A 3 57.73 -74.33 25.63
N THR A 4 57.39 -74.33 24.34
CA THR A 4 58.36 -74.44 23.24
C THR A 4 58.83 -73.05 22.83
N ASN A 5 60.05 -72.96 22.27
CA ASN A 5 60.63 -71.69 21.86
C ASN A 5 59.74 -70.91 20.87
N ASN A 6 59.04 -71.64 19.98
CA ASN A 6 58.04 -71.06 19.07
C ASN A 6 56.85 -70.40 19.79
N MET A 7 56.40 -70.92 20.93
CA MET A 7 55.32 -70.29 21.71
C MET A 7 55.80 -68.99 22.39
N ILE A 8 57.06 -68.92 22.81
CA ILE A 8 57.65 -67.70 23.36
C ILE A 8 57.78 -66.64 22.26
N SER A 9 58.34 -66.99 21.10
CA SER A 9 58.47 -66.08 19.96
C SER A 9 57.12 -65.56 19.46
N ASN A 10 56.10 -66.43 19.36
CA ASN A 10 54.74 -66.03 18.96
C ASN A 10 54.08 -65.11 20.00
N SER A 11 54.29 -65.37 21.30
CA SER A 11 53.78 -64.49 22.36
C SER A 11 54.42 -63.10 22.31
N VAL A 12 55.74 -63.02 22.08
CA VAL A 12 56.44 -61.74 21.91
C VAL A 12 55.91 -60.99 20.69
N LEU A 13 55.80 -61.65 19.53
CA LEU A 13 55.26 -61.06 18.31
C LEU A 13 53.83 -60.51 18.49
N PHE A 14 52.95 -61.29 19.13
CA PHE A 14 51.58 -60.87 19.43
C PHE A 14 51.54 -59.63 20.36
N ASN A 15 52.37 -59.61 21.41
CA ASN A 15 52.46 -58.47 22.31
C ASN A 15 53.05 -57.23 21.62
N THR A 16 54.07 -57.39 20.77
CA THR A 16 54.65 -56.29 19.98
C THR A 16 53.63 -55.70 19.01
N GLN A 17 52.87 -56.54 18.28
CA GLN A 17 51.81 -56.08 17.39
C GLN A 17 50.71 -55.32 18.15
N ARG A 18 50.30 -55.81 19.34
CA ARG A 18 49.34 -55.11 20.19
C ARG A 18 49.85 -53.75 20.66
N SER A 19 51.14 -53.65 21.02
CA SER A 19 51.78 -52.40 21.43
C SER A 19 51.89 -51.40 20.27
N LEU A 20 52.25 -51.86 19.06
CA LEU A 20 52.29 -51.01 17.87
C LEU A 20 50.90 -50.45 17.52
N ASN A 21 49.86 -51.28 17.55
CA ASN A 21 48.49 -50.83 17.30
C ASN A 21 48.05 -49.75 18.31
N ARG A 22 48.35 -49.96 19.60
CA ARG A 22 48.05 -48.96 20.65
C ARG A 22 48.84 -47.66 20.46
N PHE A 23 50.09 -47.74 19.99
CA PHE A 23 50.90 -46.58 19.67
C PHE A 23 50.28 -45.77 18.52
N PHE A 24 49.87 -46.42 17.42
CA PHE A 24 49.20 -45.75 16.30
C PHE A 24 47.87 -45.12 16.70
N GLU A 25 47.08 -45.78 17.55
CA GLU A 25 45.83 -45.20 18.07
C GLU A 25 46.08 -43.94 18.91
N LEU A 26 47.09 -43.95 19.79
CA LEU A 26 47.45 -42.79 20.59
C LEU A 26 48.01 -41.66 19.74
N GLU A 27 48.83 -41.98 18.74
CA GLU A 27 49.38 -41.00 17.80
C GLU A 27 48.26 -40.34 16.99
N THR A 28 47.27 -41.11 16.53
CA THR A 28 46.07 -40.57 15.85
C THR A 28 45.28 -39.64 16.77
N LYS A 29 45.06 -40.02 18.03
CA LYS A 29 44.36 -39.18 19.03
C LYS A 29 45.14 -37.90 19.35
N MET A 30 46.46 -37.98 19.40
CA MET A 30 47.33 -36.83 19.63
C MET A 30 47.34 -35.88 18.42
N SER A 31 47.38 -36.42 17.20
CA SER A 31 47.35 -35.64 15.95
C SER A 31 46.01 -34.93 15.75
N THR A 32 44.90 -35.62 15.99
CA THR A 32 43.54 -35.07 15.83
C THR A 32 43.08 -34.23 17.02
N GLY A 33 43.68 -34.41 18.20
CA GLY A 33 43.20 -33.85 19.46
C GLY A 33 41.86 -34.42 19.92
N ARG A 34 41.34 -35.46 19.26
CA ARG A 34 40.03 -36.05 19.53
C ARG A 34 40.16 -37.39 20.22
N GLN A 35 39.31 -37.62 21.21
CA GLN A 35 39.25 -38.89 21.93
C GLN A 35 38.61 -40.01 21.09
N ILE A 36 37.63 -39.65 20.25
CA ILE A 36 36.87 -40.55 19.37
C ILE A 36 37.17 -40.12 17.93
N ASN A 37 37.76 -41.02 17.12
CA ASN A 37 38.10 -40.74 15.73
C ASN A 37 37.33 -41.60 14.74
N LYS A 38 36.96 -42.82 15.16
CA LYS A 38 36.17 -43.77 14.36
C LYS A 38 34.98 -44.25 15.19
N PRO A 39 33.83 -44.56 14.56
CA PRO A 39 32.66 -45.09 15.28
C PRO A 39 32.93 -46.37 16.07
N SER A 40 33.96 -47.13 15.70
CA SER A 40 34.37 -48.34 16.44
C SER A 40 35.12 -48.04 17.76
N ASP A 41 35.60 -46.82 17.98
CA ASP A 41 36.31 -46.44 19.22
C ASP A 41 35.35 -46.34 20.40
N ASP A 42 34.19 -45.69 20.17
CA ASP A 42 33.09 -45.59 21.12
C ASP A 42 31.78 -45.35 20.36
N PRO A 43 30.98 -46.39 20.09
CA PRO A 43 29.73 -46.27 19.35
C PRO A 43 28.66 -45.49 20.13
N ILE A 44 28.75 -45.37 21.46
CA ILE A 44 27.80 -44.58 22.26
C ILE A 44 28.23 -43.13 22.28
N GLY A 45 29.53 -42.88 22.47
CA GLY A 45 30.11 -41.55 22.46
C GLY A 45 29.97 -40.84 21.11
N ILE A 46 30.15 -41.57 20.00
CA ILE A 46 30.00 -40.99 18.66
C ILE A 46 28.55 -40.60 18.34
N LEU A 47 27.54 -41.32 18.85
CA LEU A 47 26.15 -40.95 18.66
C LEU A 47 25.85 -39.60 19.32
N LYS A 48 26.30 -39.40 20.57
CA LYS A 48 26.16 -38.11 21.26
C LYS A 48 26.94 -36.99 20.57
N ASP A 49 28.14 -37.28 20.07
CA ASP A 49 28.93 -36.30 19.30
C ASP A 49 28.17 -35.86 18.04
N LEU A 50 27.58 -36.79 17.30
CA LEU A 50 26.76 -36.47 16.14
C LEU A 50 25.53 -35.64 16.52
N ASP A 51 24.80 -36.03 17.56
CA ASP A 51 23.64 -35.26 18.05
C ASP A 51 24.03 -33.81 18.39
N TYR A 52 25.15 -33.60 19.10
CA TYR A 52 25.62 -32.26 19.42
C TYR A 52 26.10 -31.47 18.21
N ARG A 53 26.69 -32.14 17.21
CA ARG A 53 27.11 -31.48 15.96
C ARG A 53 25.91 -31.06 15.12
N ASP A 54 24.86 -31.87 15.09
CA ASP A 54 23.59 -31.53 14.45
C ASP A 54 22.90 -30.37 15.17
N GLU A 55 22.86 -30.38 16.51
CA GLU A 55 22.34 -29.28 17.32
C GLU A 55 23.12 -27.98 17.09
N LEU A 56 24.46 -28.05 17.10
CA LEU A 56 25.32 -26.89 16.82
C LEU A 56 25.09 -26.35 15.41
N SER A 57 24.91 -27.23 14.42
CA SER A 57 24.60 -26.83 13.04
C SER A 57 23.26 -26.11 12.95
N GLN A 58 22.23 -26.59 13.65
CA GLN A 58 20.93 -25.94 13.73
C GLN A 58 21.02 -24.56 14.41
N ILE A 59 21.72 -24.47 15.54
CA ILE A 59 21.95 -23.20 16.25
C ILE A 59 22.67 -22.19 15.34
N THR A 60 23.69 -22.63 14.59
CA THR A 60 24.41 -21.78 13.65
C THR A 60 23.48 -21.25 12.55
N GLN A 61 22.58 -22.09 12.04
CA GLN A 61 21.57 -21.67 11.07
C GLN A 61 20.57 -20.67 11.67
N PHE A 62 20.10 -20.89 12.90
CA PHE A 62 19.21 -19.96 13.59
C PHE A 62 19.86 -18.61 13.83
N LEU A 63 21.13 -18.58 14.24
CA LEU A 63 21.89 -17.32 14.37
C LEU A 63 22.00 -16.57 13.04
N GLY A 64 22.19 -17.29 11.93
CA GLY A 64 22.16 -16.71 10.58
C GLY A 64 20.78 -16.10 10.25
N ASN A 65 19.71 -16.84 10.49
CA ASN A 65 18.34 -16.37 10.28
C ASN A 65 18.00 -15.15 11.14
N ILE A 66 18.45 -15.13 12.40
CA ILE A 66 18.28 -13.99 13.31
C ILE A 66 19.02 -12.77 12.78
N GLY A 67 20.24 -12.93 12.26
CA GLY A 67 20.99 -11.84 11.64
C GLY A 67 20.28 -11.26 10.42
N SER A 68 19.73 -12.11 9.55
CA SER A 68 18.93 -11.67 8.40
C SER A 68 17.63 -10.97 8.84
N ALA A 69 16.97 -11.49 9.87
CA ALA A 69 15.78 -10.89 10.46
C ALA A 69 16.06 -9.50 11.06
N ASP A 70 17.15 -9.35 11.83
CA ASP A 70 17.57 -8.07 12.41
C ASP A 70 17.86 -7.04 11.32
N ASN A 71 18.58 -7.44 10.26
CA ASN A 71 18.86 -6.56 9.12
C ASN A 71 17.56 -6.12 8.40
N TRP A 72 16.62 -7.04 8.21
CA TRP A 72 15.32 -6.75 7.61
C TRP A 72 14.53 -5.74 8.45
N VAL A 73 14.43 -5.97 9.77
CA VAL A 73 13.68 -5.09 10.68
C VAL A 73 14.33 -3.71 10.77
N ARG A 74 15.66 -3.63 10.91
CA ARG A 74 16.38 -2.35 10.94
C ARG A 74 16.16 -1.52 9.68
N THR A 75 16.29 -2.15 8.51
CA THR A 75 16.07 -1.46 7.23
C THR A 75 14.61 -0.99 7.13
N THR A 76 13.66 -1.80 7.60
CA THR A 76 12.24 -1.42 7.65
C THR A 76 12.02 -0.21 8.57
N GLU A 77 12.64 -0.21 9.75
CA GLU A 77 12.55 0.90 10.72
C GLU A 77 13.14 2.19 10.15
N ASP A 78 14.32 2.14 9.53
CA ASP A 78 14.97 3.30 8.91
C ASP A 78 14.08 3.90 7.80
N VAL A 79 13.50 3.05 6.94
CA VAL A 79 12.59 3.50 5.87
C VAL A 79 11.31 4.11 6.45
N ILE A 80 10.73 3.51 7.51
CA ILE A 80 9.54 4.07 8.17
C ILE A 80 9.86 5.43 8.82
N TYR A 81 11.04 5.59 9.41
CA TYR A 81 11.48 6.86 9.96
C TYR A 81 11.58 7.94 8.89
N GLU A 82 12.20 7.65 7.74
CA GLU A 82 12.28 8.58 6.62
C GLU A 82 10.89 8.93 6.05
N LEU A 83 10.00 7.93 5.94
CA LEU A 83 8.61 8.13 5.54
C LEU A 83 7.87 9.10 6.49
N ASN A 84 8.05 8.93 7.80
CA ASN A 84 7.42 9.80 8.80
C ASN A 84 7.91 11.26 8.68
N GLN A 85 9.22 11.45 8.47
CA GLN A 85 9.81 12.77 8.28
C GLN A 85 9.31 13.46 7.00
N ALA A 86 9.20 12.72 5.90
CA ALA A 86 8.65 13.22 4.64
C ALA A 86 7.18 13.61 4.78
N ALA A 87 6.37 12.77 5.44
CA ALA A 87 4.96 13.04 5.71
C ALA A 87 4.76 14.26 6.63
N SER A 88 5.58 14.39 7.68
CA SER A 88 5.54 15.55 8.58
C SER A 88 5.87 16.84 7.81
N THR A 89 6.89 16.81 6.96
CA THR A 89 7.28 17.98 6.15
C THR A 89 6.15 18.38 5.19
N ALA A 90 5.53 17.41 4.52
CA ALA A 90 4.40 17.67 3.63
C ALA A 90 3.20 18.28 4.37
N LYS A 91 2.91 17.79 5.58
CA LYS A 91 1.88 18.35 6.46
C LYS A 91 2.19 19.79 6.87
N ASP A 92 3.43 20.08 7.28
CA ASP A 92 3.83 21.43 7.69
C ASP A 92 3.71 22.42 6.52
N LEU A 93 4.11 22.01 5.31
CA LEU A 93 3.92 22.80 4.09
C LEU A 93 2.43 23.05 3.82
N ALA A 94 1.59 22.03 3.91
CA ALA A 94 0.15 22.17 3.71
C ALA A 94 -0.49 23.13 4.72
N VAL A 95 -0.16 23.00 6.01
CA VAL A 95 -0.67 23.88 7.07
C VAL A 95 -0.19 25.32 6.87
N SER A 96 1.05 25.52 6.44
CA SER A 96 1.58 26.87 6.18
C SER A 96 0.81 27.61 5.08
N MET A 97 0.23 26.86 4.13
CA MET A 97 -0.52 27.39 2.99
C MET A 97 -2.03 27.47 3.23
N ALA A 98 -2.52 27.07 4.41
CA ALA A 98 -3.94 27.06 4.76
C ALA A 98 -4.52 28.46 5.05
N ASN A 99 -3.70 29.52 5.08
CA ASN A 99 -4.15 30.89 5.30
C ASN A 99 -4.70 31.53 4.00
N ASP A 100 -5.82 32.24 4.09
CA ASP A 100 -6.47 32.92 2.94
C ASP A 100 -5.64 34.07 2.35
N SER A 101 -4.73 34.66 3.12
CA SER A 101 -3.91 35.79 2.69
C SER A 101 -2.74 35.44 1.74
N ILE A 102 -2.54 34.16 1.43
CA ILE A 102 -1.44 33.68 0.59
C ILE A 102 -1.82 33.73 -0.90
N SER A 103 -0.87 34.18 -1.74
CA SER A 103 -1.09 34.29 -3.19
C SER A 103 -1.20 32.94 -3.88
N THR A 104 -1.93 32.89 -4.99
CA THR A 104 -2.13 31.67 -5.79
C THR A 104 -0.81 31.11 -6.33
N GLU A 105 0.15 31.98 -6.68
CA GLU A 105 1.48 31.56 -7.14
C GLU A 105 2.27 30.84 -6.03
N ALA A 106 2.20 31.34 -4.80
CA ALA A 106 2.86 30.72 -3.65
C ALA A 106 2.23 29.37 -3.28
N ARG A 107 0.90 29.24 -3.40
CA ARG A 107 0.20 27.96 -3.22
C ARG A 107 0.59 26.95 -4.29
N THR A 108 0.65 27.38 -5.57
CA THR A 108 1.03 26.50 -6.69
C THR A 108 2.48 26.02 -6.57
N ALA A 109 3.40 26.89 -6.17
CA ALA A 109 4.80 26.53 -5.94
C ALA A 109 4.94 25.52 -4.78
N THR A 110 4.17 25.70 -3.70
CA THR A 110 4.19 24.79 -2.55
C THR A 110 3.50 23.46 -2.86
N ALA A 111 2.43 23.46 -3.68
CA ALA A 111 1.80 22.24 -4.18
C ALA A 111 2.80 21.38 -4.96
N SER A 112 3.66 21.99 -5.78
CA SER A 112 4.74 21.25 -6.45
C SER A 112 5.75 20.63 -5.48
N GLN A 113 6.04 21.27 -4.34
CA GLN A 113 6.93 20.71 -3.31
C GLN A 113 6.28 19.55 -2.56
N ILE A 114 4.97 19.66 -2.26
CA ILE A 114 4.19 18.57 -1.67
C ILE A 114 4.14 17.38 -2.63
N GLN A 115 3.97 17.62 -3.93
CA GLN A 115 4.01 16.57 -4.94
C GLN A 115 5.36 15.83 -4.95
N GLN A 116 6.47 16.56 -4.82
CA GLN A 116 7.80 15.96 -4.72
C GLN A 116 7.98 15.15 -3.43
N ALA A 117 7.42 15.60 -2.31
CA ALA A 117 7.42 14.84 -1.06
C ALA A 117 6.62 13.53 -1.20
N ILE A 118 5.46 13.56 -1.85
CA ILE A 118 4.66 12.37 -2.18
C ILE A 118 5.45 11.42 -3.09
N ASP A 119 6.14 11.95 -4.10
CA ASP A 119 7.03 11.16 -4.97
C ASP A 119 8.13 10.45 -4.17
N SER A 120 8.75 11.15 -3.22
CA SER A 120 9.75 10.56 -2.33
C SER A 120 9.15 9.46 -1.45
N ILE A 121 7.93 9.64 -0.95
CA ILE A 121 7.23 8.63 -0.15
C ILE A 121 6.96 7.36 -0.97
N ILE A 122 6.54 7.50 -2.23
CA ILE A 122 6.32 6.36 -3.14
C ILE A 122 7.64 5.62 -3.41
N GLN A 123 8.75 6.34 -3.58
CA GLN A 123 10.07 5.74 -3.76
C GLN A 123 10.51 4.97 -2.50
N LEU A 124 10.35 5.57 -1.32
CA LEU A 124 10.67 4.93 -0.04
C LEU A 124 9.81 3.68 0.20
N GLY A 125 8.51 3.74 -0.09
CA GLY A 125 7.61 2.58 -0.02
C GLY A 125 7.94 1.46 -1.03
N ASN A 126 8.79 1.73 -2.02
CA ASN A 126 9.30 0.75 -2.98
C ASN A 126 10.78 0.37 -2.73
N THR A 127 11.28 0.61 -1.52
CA THR A 127 12.65 0.20 -1.15
C THR A 127 12.79 -1.33 -1.21
N GLN A 128 13.98 -1.77 -1.64
CA GLN A 128 14.32 -3.19 -1.78
C GLN A 128 15.48 -3.57 -0.86
N ILE A 129 15.43 -4.79 -0.34
CA ILE A 129 16.53 -5.44 0.37
C ILE A 129 16.78 -6.80 -0.25
N GLU A 130 18.02 -7.08 -0.64
CA GLU A 130 18.39 -8.34 -1.32
C GLU A 130 17.51 -8.66 -2.56
N GLY A 131 17.06 -7.62 -3.28
CA GLY A 131 16.18 -7.76 -4.45
C GLY A 131 14.71 -8.00 -4.13
N ARG A 132 14.30 -7.91 -2.86
CA ARG A 132 12.91 -8.09 -2.40
C ARG A 132 12.34 -6.76 -1.89
N TYR A 133 11.14 -6.40 -2.33
CA TYR A 133 10.45 -5.20 -1.85
C TYR A 133 9.97 -5.37 -0.40
N LEU A 134 10.31 -4.42 0.47
CA LEU A 134 10.04 -4.53 1.92
C LEU A 134 8.55 -4.62 2.26
N PHE A 135 7.72 -3.82 1.59
CA PHE A 135 6.30 -3.63 1.92
C PHE A 135 5.33 -4.42 1.04
N SER A 136 5.83 -5.30 0.16
CA SER A 136 5.05 -6.03 -0.84
C SER A 136 4.42 -7.35 -0.35
N GLY A 137 4.66 -7.74 0.90
CA GLY A 137 4.17 -9.01 1.47
C GLY A 137 4.92 -10.23 0.91
N TYR A 138 4.19 -11.27 0.51
CA TYR A 138 4.78 -12.43 -0.19
C TYR A 138 5.17 -12.13 -1.64
N SER A 139 4.57 -11.10 -2.25
CA SER A 139 4.82 -10.71 -3.64
C SER A 139 6.09 -9.87 -3.75
N THR A 140 7.23 -10.43 -3.31
CA THR A 140 8.51 -9.72 -3.19
C THR A 140 9.10 -9.21 -4.49
N ASP A 141 8.58 -9.69 -5.63
CA ASP A 141 9.03 -9.34 -6.98
C ASP A 141 8.27 -8.14 -7.58
N VAL A 142 7.20 -7.68 -6.92
CA VAL A 142 6.34 -6.59 -7.39
C VAL A 142 6.50 -5.37 -6.48
N PRO A 143 6.63 -4.15 -7.03
CA PRO A 143 6.65 -2.93 -6.21
C PRO A 143 5.36 -2.82 -5.38
N ALA A 144 5.49 -2.45 -4.11
CA ALA A 144 4.37 -2.32 -3.20
C ALA A 144 3.43 -1.18 -3.62
N LEU A 145 4.00 -0.07 -4.10
CA LEU A 145 3.26 1.13 -4.50
C LEU A 145 3.48 1.39 -5.99
N SER A 146 2.40 1.54 -6.75
CA SER A 146 2.45 1.98 -8.14
C SER A 146 1.66 3.25 -8.34
N ARG A 147 2.19 4.18 -9.14
CA ARG A 147 1.47 5.40 -9.50
C ARG A 147 0.50 5.08 -10.64
N GLY A 148 -0.79 5.06 -10.33
CA GLY A 148 -1.87 5.02 -11.32
C GLY A 148 -2.17 6.41 -11.88
N SER A 149 -3.08 6.48 -12.85
CA SER A 149 -3.54 7.75 -13.45
C SER A 149 -4.24 8.68 -12.46
N ASN A 150 -4.80 8.13 -11.37
CA ASN A 150 -5.64 8.86 -10.40
C ASN A 150 -5.10 8.78 -8.95
N GLY A 151 -3.89 8.24 -8.72
CA GLY A 151 -3.34 8.12 -7.36
C GLY A 151 -2.30 7.02 -7.19
N VAL A 152 -1.99 6.67 -5.94
CA VAL A 152 -1.08 5.58 -5.59
C VAL A 152 -1.92 4.33 -5.31
N VAL A 153 -1.66 3.26 -6.06
CA VAL A 153 -2.33 1.97 -5.91
C VAL A 153 -1.37 1.02 -5.21
N PHE A 154 -1.83 0.38 -4.14
CA PHE A 154 -1.11 -0.71 -3.50
C PHE A 154 -1.31 -2.00 -4.30
N GLN A 155 -0.21 -2.65 -4.69
CA GLN A 155 -0.22 -3.90 -5.48
C GLN A 155 0.39 -5.09 -4.72
N GLY A 156 0.77 -4.88 -3.45
CA GLY A 156 1.33 -5.92 -2.58
C GLY A 156 0.27 -6.85 -1.98
N ASP A 157 0.75 -7.87 -1.30
CA ASP A 157 -0.07 -8.83 -0.54
C ASP A 157 0.11 -8.62 0.98
N GLU A 158 -0.77 -9.22 1.79
CA GLU A 158 -0.72 -9.21 3.26
C GLU A 158 0.11 -10.36 3.86
N GLY A 159 0.81 -11.11 3.00
CA GLY A 159 1.63 -12.24 3.38
C GLY A 159 2.73 -11.93 4.39
N ILE A 160 2.86 -12.77 5.43
CA ILE A 160 3.89 -12.62 6.48
C ILE A 160 5.08 -13.56 6.21
N ILE A 161 6.25 -12.99 5.95
CA ILE A 161 7.51 -13.71 5.80
C ILE A 161 8.02 -14.14 7.18
N LYS A 162 8.19 -15.44 7.38
CA LYS A 162 8.63 -16.04 8.64
C LYS A 162 10.06 -16.53 8.56
N TYR A 163 10.88 -16.14 9.53
CA TYR A 163 12.22 -16.70 9.75
C TYR A 163 12.18 -17.66 10.93
N ASN A 164 12.75 -18.86 10.75
CA ASN A 164 12.87 -19.83 11.84
C ASN A 164 14.03 -19.42 12.77
N ILE A 165 13.70 -19.07 14.00
CA ILE A 165 14.65 -18.63 15.03
C ILE A 165 14.92 -19.72 16.08
N GLU A 166 14.04 -20.72 16.13
CA GLU A 166 14.15 -21.91 16.96
C GLU A 166 13.48 -23.10 16.25
N SER A 167 13.74 -24.32 16.72
CA SER A 167 13.09 -25.52 16.22
C SER A 167 11.56 -25.42 16.35
N GLY A 168 10.88 -25.25 15.21
CA GLY A 168 9.42 -25.16 15.13
C GLY A 168 8.82 -23.77 15.42
N ILE A 169 9.65 -22.75 15.67
CA ILE A 169 9.17 -21.36 15.90
C ILE A 169 9.69 -20.45 14.79
N GLY A 170 8.74 -19.96 13.97
CA GLY A 170 8.98 -18.94 12.96
C GLY A 170 8.47 -17.58 13.43
N MET A 171 9.31 -16.56 13.38
CA MET A 171 8.94 -15.18 13.68
C MET A 171 8.67 -14.41 12.37
N GLY A 172 7.52 -13.71 12.32
CA GLY A 172 7.22 -12.79 11.22
C GLY A 172 8.10 -11.54 11.33
N VAL A 173 8.78 -11.17 10.24
CA VAL A 173 9.70 -10.03 10.26
C VAL A 173 9.29 -8.89 9.34
N ASN A 174 8.41 -9.14 8.37
CA ASN A 174 7.95 -8.12 7.45
C ASN A 174 6.74 -7.38 8.00
N THR A 175 6.62 -6.13 7.59
CA THR A 175 5.41 -5.34 7.75
C THR A 175 4.83 -5.09 6.37
N THR A 176 3.52 -5.21 6.21
CA THR A 176 2.87 -5.08 4.90
C THR A 176 2.58 -3.60 4.62
N GLY A 177 2.65 -3.21 3.35
CA GLY A 177 2.35 -1.82 2.97
C GLY A 177 0.91 -1.43 3.27
N ASN A 178 -0.04 -2.37 3.29
CA ASN A 178 -1.41 -2.12 3.74
C ASN A 178 -1.43 -1.57 5.19
N HIS A 179 -0.70 -2.22 6.11
CA HIS A 179 -0.62 -1.77 7.50
C HIS A 179 0.12 -0.43 7.68
N VAL A 180 1.13 -0.17 6.85
CA VAL A 180 1.94 1.07 6.97
C VAL A 180 1.24 2.26 6.32
N PHE A 181 0.61 2.07 5.16
CA PHE A 181 0.10 3.15 4.33
C PHE A 181 -1.41 3.29 4.36
N LEU A 182 -2.19 2.23 4.59
CA LEU A 182 -3.65 2.24 4.38
C LEU A 182 -4.45 2.12 5.70
N ASP A 183 -3.91 1.46 6.72
CA ASP A 183 -4.60 1.19 7.99
C ASP A 183 -5.03 2.48 8.73
N GLN A 184 -4.27 3.58 8.62
CA GLN A 184 -4.66 4.85 9.22
C GLN A 184 -5.75 5.59 8.44
N PHE A 185 -5.89 5.35 7.13
CA PHE A 185 -7.02 5.91 6.37
C PHE A 185 -8.34 5.22 6.71
N SER A 186 -8.30 3.97 7.18
CA SER A 186 -9.48 3.27 7.74
C SER A 186 -10.03 3.96 9.00
N THR A 187 -9.22 4.68 9.78
CA THR A 187 -9.72 5.47 10.93
C THR A 187 -10.50 6.73 10.54
N LEU A 188 -10.39 7.17 9.29
CA LEU A 188 -11.29 8.17 8.73
C LEU A 188 -12.61 7.54 8.28
N GLY A 189 -12.66 6.21 8.14
CA GLY A 189 -13.77 5.37 7.68
C GLY A 189 -13.44 4.76 6.32
N GLU A 190 -13.52 3.44 6.17
CA GLU A 190 -13.46 2.76 4.85
C GLU A 190 -14.53 3.27 3.86
N ASP A 191 -15.57 3.93 4.37
CA ASP A 191 -16.63 4.62 3.61
C ASP A 191 -16.52 6.17 3.65
N SER A 192 -15.46 6.71 4.25
CA SER A 192 -15.23 8.15 4.30
C SER A 192 -14.54 8.58 3.01
N ASP A 193 -15.38 8.68 2.00
CA ASP A 193 -15.09 9.46 0.82
C ASP A 193 -14.62 10.85 1.28
N LEU A 194 -13.38 11.21 0.93
CA LEU A 194 -12.88 12.59 0.98
C LEU A 194 -13.60 13.48 -0.05
N ASN A 195 -14.84 13.14 -0.47
CA ASN A 195 -15.78 14.05 -1.09
C ASN A 195 -16.03 15.20 -0.12
N VAL A 196 -15.15 16.18 -0.18
CA VAL A 196 -15.48 17.55 0.20
C VAL A 196 -16.71 17.85 -0.62
N GLY A 197 -17.87 17.94 0.04
CA GLY A 197 -19.12 18.25 -0.62
C GLY A 197 -18.91 19.47 -1.52
N VAL A 198 -19.38 19.42 -2.77
CA VAL A 198 -19.32 20.57 -3.67
C VAL A 198 -20.09 21.69 -2.98
N THR A 199 -19.40 22.73 -2.52
CA THR A 199 -20.04 23.92 -1.97
C THR A 199 -20.27 24.89 -3.11
N GLY A 200 -21.18 25.85 -2.93
CA GLY A 200 -21.49 26.86 -3.94
C GLY A 200 -20.27 27.63 -4.45
N THR A 201 -19.23 27.75 -3.61
CA THR A 201 -17.96 28.41 -3.92
C THR A 201 -16.95 27.54 -4.67
N THR A 202 -17.23 26.26 -4.90
CA THR A 202 -16.33 25.38 -5.64
C THR A 202 -16.20 25.88 -7.09
N LEU A 203 -14.96 26.04 -7.57
CA LEU A 203 -14.67 26.43 -8.94
C LEU A 203 -15.00 25.28 -9.90
N LEU A 204 -15.62 25.58 -11.04
CA LEU A 204 -15.90 24.56 -12.08
C LEU A 204 -14.61 23.98 -12.67
N ALA A 205 -13.49 24.69 -12.55
CA ALA A 205 -12.17 24.23 -12.94
C ALA A 205 -11.62 23.13 -12.00
N ASP A 206 -12.07 23.10 -10.75
CA ASP A 206 -11.58 22.15 -9.75
C ASP A 206 -12.43 20.87 -9.71
N LEU A 207 -13.55 20.85 -10.43
CA LEU A 207 -14.40 19.68 -10.59
C LEU A 207 -13.76 18.65 -11.55
N HIS A 208 -14.14 17.38 -11.41
CA HIS A 208 -13.56 16.23 -12.13
C HIS A 208 -12.06 16.06 -11.86
N ASP A 209 -11.69 15.89 -10.59
CA ASP A 209 -10.29 15.68 -10.20
C ASP A 209 -9.34 16.80 -10.70
N GLY A 210 -9.85 18.04 -10.79
CA GLY A 210 -9.10 19.21 -11.27
C GLY A 210 -8.92 19.31 -12.79
N ASN A 211 -9.63 18.49 -13.56
CA ASN A 211 -9.61 18.56 -15.03
C ASN A 211 -10.54 19.65 -15.59
N GLY A 212 -11.44 20.16 -14.75
CA GLY A 212 -12.40 21.20 -15.06
C GLY A 212 -13.57 20.72 -15.91
N ILE A 213 -14.67 21.45 -15.86
CA ILE A 213 -15.83 21.22 -16.72
C ILE A 213 -15.71 22.10 -17.97
N SER A 214 -15.69 21.49 -19.15
CA SER A 214 -15.74 22.22 -20.41
C SER A 214 -17.17 22.68 -20.69
N LEU A 215 -17.42 23.99 -20.55
CA LEU A 215 -18.73 24.62 -20.76
C LEU A 215 -18.98 25.01 -22.23
N ALA A 216 -18.41 24.29 -23.19
CA ALA A 216 -18.52 24.60 -24.61
C ALA A 216 -19.07 23.39 -25.40
N PRO A 217 -20.25 23.49 -26.06
CA PRO A 217 -21.22 24.60 -26.05
C PRO A 217 -22.15 24.45 -24.84
N GLY A 218 -21.99 25.29 -23.81
CA GLY A 218 -22.76 25.27 -22.55
C GLY A 218 -24.21 25.68 -22.68
N LEU A 219 -24.85 25.36 -23.81
CA LEU A 219 -26.24 25.61 -24.09
C LEU A 219 -27.03 24.33 -23.81
N PHE A 220 -27.96 24.38 -22.86
CA PHE A 220 -28.93 23.31 -22.66
C PHE A 220 -30.35 23.87 -22.69
N THR A 221 -31.27 23.09 -23.21
CA THR A 221 -32.67 23.49 -23.38
C THR A 221 -33.54 22.69 -22.43
N ILE A 222 -34.31 23.40 -21.61
CA ILE A 222 -35.34 22.84 -20.74
C ILE A 222 -36.69 23.16 -21.39
N GLU A 223 -37.50 22.15 -21.66
CA GLU A 223 -38.83 22.31 -22.26
C GLU A 223 -39.92 21.90 -21.26
N ASP A 224 -40.79 22.84 -20.88
CA ASP A 224 -42.04 22.59 -20.17
C ASP A 224 -43.13 22.28 -21.21
N VAL A 225 -43.41 20.99 -21.39
CA VAL A 225 -44.36 20.41 -22.34
C VAL A 225 -45.80 20.73 -21.95
N ASN A 226 -46.12 20.95 -20.67
CA ASN A 226 -47.46 21.35 -20.24
C ASN A 226 -47.76 22.82 -20.55
N ARG A 227 -46.74 23.69 -20.56
CA ARG A 227 -46.90 25.12 -20.89
C ARG A 227 -46.42 25.50 -22.30
N GLY A 228 -45.77 24.59 -23.03
CA GLY A 228 -45.18 24.83 -24.35
C GLY A 228 -44.03 25.85 -24.32
N ILE A 229 -43.31 25.93 -23.19
CA ILE A 229 -42.24 26.91 -22.97
C ILE A 229 -40.89 26.20 -23.06
N SER A 230 -40.04 26.63 -23.98
CA SER A 230 -38.64 26.20 -24.05
C SER A 230 -37.72 27.28 -23.50
N ALA A 231 -36.99 26.97 -22.43
CA ALA A 231 -35.94 27.81 -21.88
C ALA A 231 -34.58 27.34 -22.41
N SER A 232 -33.94 28.17 -23.24
CA SER A 232 -32.53 27.97 -23.62
C SER A 232 -31.65 28.65 -22.58
N ILE A 233 -30.87 27.87 -21.85
CA ILE A 233 -30.02 28.35 -20.76
C ILE A 233 -28.57 28.24 -21.20
N ASP A 234 -27.84 29.33 -21.05
CA ASP A 234 -26.42 29.41 -21.34
C ASP A 234 -25.64 29.50 -20.02
N ILE A 235 -24.79 28.51 -19.77
CA ILE A 235 -23.91 28.45 -18.61
C ILE A 235 -22.44 28.69 -18.97
N SER A 236 -22.13 29.09 -20.21
CA SER A 236 -20.75 29.27 -20.67
C SER A 236 -19.94 30.30 -19.88
N GLY A 237 -20.61 31.18 -19.13
CA GLY A 237 -20.00 32.21 -18.29
C GLY A 237 -19.83 31.82 -16.81
N ALA A 238 -20.20 30.61 -16.39
CA ALA A 238 -20.08 30.18 -15.01
C ALA A 238 -18.62 29.89 -14.62
N VAL A 239 -18.17 30.43 -13.49
CA VAL A 239 -16.82 30.17 -12.94
C VAL A 239 -16.91 29.28 -11.70
N THR A 240 -17.93 29.51 -10.86
CA THR A 240 -18.25 28.69 -9.67
C THR A 240 -19.59 27.96 -9.83
N VAL A 241 -19.80 26.95 -8.99
CA VAL A 241 -21.06 26.18 -8.99
C VAL A 241 -22.24 27.09 -8.67
N ASP A 242 -22.07 28.09 -7.80
CA ASP A 242 -23.10 29.10 -7.54
C ASP A 242 -23.38 30.00 -8.76
N ASP A 243 -22.36 30.34 -9.56
CA ASP A 243 -22.57 31.09 -10.80
C ASP A 243 -23.38 30.26 -11.81
N ALA A 244 -23.07 28.96 -11.92
CA ALA A 244 -23.83 28.04 -12.74
C ALA A 244 -25.28 27.96 -12.25
N LEU A 245 -25.52 27.70 -10.96
CA LEU A 245 -26.87 27.64 -10.39
C LEU A 245 -27.64 28.95 -10.60
N THR A 246 -26.97 30.10 -10.42
CA THR A 246 -27.57 31.42 -10.61
C THR A 246 -27.97 31.66 -12.07
N LEU A 247 -27.11 31.31 -13.03
CA LEU A 247 -27.44 31.41 -14.46
C LEU A 247 -28.60 30.49 -14.84
N ILE A 248 -28.66 29.29 -14.27
CA ILE A 248 -29.74 28.33 -14.48
C ILE A 248 -31.05 28.86 -13.93
N ASN A 249 -31.07 29.31 -12.67
CA ASN A 249 -32.28 29.81 -12.00
C ASN A 249 -32.79 31.13 -12.61
N ASN A 250 -31.87 32.01 -13.04
CA ASN A 250 -32.22 33.21 -13.78
C ASN A 250 -32.79 32.89 -15.18
N GLY A 251 -32.21 31.92 -15.89
CA GLY A 251 -32.69 31.46 -17.19
C GLY A 251 -34.08 30.83 -17.12
N LEU A 252 -34.37 30.06 -16.06
CA LEU A 252 -35.70 29.50 -15.80
C LEU A 252 -36.74 30.59 -15.50
N THR A 253 -36.40 31.54 -14.63
CA THR A 253 -37.31 32.64 -14.25
C THR A 253 -37.59 33.58 -15.43
N ALA A 254 -36.58 33.91 -16.25
CA ALA A 254 -36.71 34.77 -17.41
C ALA A 254 -37.62 34.18 -18.50
N ASN A 255 -37.66 32.86 -18.61
CA ASN A 255 -38.54 32.13 -19.53
C ASN A 255 -39.90 31.77 -18.90
N GLY A 256 -40.19 32.18 -17.66
CA GLY A 256 -41.49 32.01 -17.01
C GLY A 256 -41.69 30.68 -16.28
N ILE A 257 -40.64 29.89 -16.10
CA ILE A 257 -40.66 28.63 -15.34
C ILE A 257 -40.31 28.94 -13.88
N THR A 258 -41.30 29.24 -13.05
CA THR A 258 -41.12 29.63 -11.62
C THR A 258 -41.28 28.47 -10.64
N ASN A 259 -41.65 27.29 -11.15
CA ASN A 259 -41.92 26.07 -10.41
C ASN A 259 -40.69 25.16 -10.28
N LEU A 260 -39.52 25.54 -10.78
CA LEU A 260 -38.28 24.76 -10.75
C LEU A 260 -37.12 25.61 -10.25
N ASN A 261 -36.33 25.05 -9.35
CA ASN A 261 -35.13 25.67 -8.81
C ASN A 261 -33.98 24.66 -8.78
N ALA A 262 -32.84 25.00 -9.38
CA ALA A 262 -31.62 24.21 -9.30
C ALA A 262 -30.91 24.45 -7.96
N ILE A 263 -30.60 23.38 -7.24
CA ILE A 263 -29.89 23.35 -5.96
C ILE A 263 -28.77 22.31 -6.01
N VAL A 264 -27.76 22.44 -5.15
CA VAL A 264 -26.77 21.36 -4.94
C VAL A 264 -27.32 20.37 -3.92
N SER A 265 -27.26 19.08 -4.24
CA SER A 265 -27.68 18.00 -3.36
C SER A 265 -26.71 17.83 -2.19
N GLU A 266 -27.20 17.94 -0.96
CA GLU A 266 -26.42 17.79 0.28
C GLU A 266 -25.77 16.40 0.45
N ALA A 267 -26.29 15.37 -0.23
CA ALA A 267 -25.82 13.99 -0.08
C ALA A 267 -25.03 13.42 -1.28
N ASN A 268 -25.10 14.02 -2.47
CA ASN A 268 -24.69 13.36 -3.73
C ASN A 268 -23.96 14.28 -4.75
N ASN A 269 -23.31 15.37 -4.31
CA ASN A 269 -22.42 16.23 -5.14
C ASN A 269 -22.91 16.49 -6.59
N SER A 270 -24.21 16.72 -6.74
CA SER A 270 -24.88 16.88 -8.03
C SER A 270 -25.83 18.07 -8.00
N ILE A 271 -26.00 18.73 -9.14
CA ILE A 271 -27.03 19.76 -9.32
C ILE A 271 -28.38 19.05 -9.49
N GLN A 272 -29.30 19.28 -8.57
CA GLN A 272 -30.67 18.77 -8.60
C GLN A 272 -31.65 19.89 -8.89
N PHE A 273 -32.66 19.60 -9.70
CA PHE A 273 -33.78 20.50 -9.94
C PHE A 273 -34.93 20.17 -8.99
N ASN A 274 -35.21 21.05 -8.03
CA ASN A 274 -36.27 20.90 -7.04
C ASN A 274 -37.51 21.71 -7.44
N VAL A 275 -38.70 21.12 -7.28
CA VAL A 275 -39.98 21.74 -7.65
C VAL A 275 -40.60 22.40 -6.41
N THR A 276 -40.85 23.71 -6.46
CA THR A 276 -41.25 24.50 -5.28
C THR A 276 -42.73 24.42 -4.90
N ASN A 277 -43.58 23.72 -5.67
CA ASN A 277 -45.00 23.49 -5.34
C ASN A 277 -45.55 22.28 -6.11
N ASP A 278 -45.92 21.21 -5.39
CA ASP A 278 -46.84 20.09 -5.74
C ASP A 278 -47.07 19.76 -7.23
N GLY A 279 -46.00 19.74 -8.03
CA GLY A 279 -46.01 19.34 -9.43
C GLY A 279 -45.33 17.98 -9.56
N LEU A 280 -46.13 16.93 -9.77
CA LEU A 280 -45.68 15.58 -10.06
C LEU A 280 -44.73 15.57 -11.26
N ILE A 281 -43.44 15.29 -11.02
CA ILE A 281 -42.52 14.85 -12.07
C ILE A 281 -42.94 13.42 -12.42
N SER A 282 -43.55 13.20 -13.59
CA SER A 282 -43.97 11.85 -13.97
C SER A 282 -42.75 11.01 -14.36
N ASN A 283 -42.66 9.81 -13.76
CA ASN A 283 -41.59 8.82 -13.88
C ASN A 283 -41.45 8.27 -15.31
N ASN A 284 -40.92 9.06 -16.25
CA ASN A 284 -40.39 8.48 -17.49
C ASN A 284 -39.26 9.30 -18.12
N THR A 285 -38.27 9.68 -17.31
CA THR A 285 -36.90 9.87 -17.81
C THR A 285 -36.04 9.01 -16.91
N VAL A 286 -35.57 7.88 -17.42
CA VAL A 286 -34.71 6.98 -16.66
C VAL A 286 -33.45 7.74 -16.29
N ILE A 287 -33.35 8.09 -15.01
CA ILE A 287 -32.24 8.82 -14.37
C ILE A 287 -30.93 7.99 -14.45
N GLU A 288 -30.99 6.71 -14.80
CA GLU A 288 -29.85 5.78 -14.85
C GLU A 288 -28.78 6.13 -15.90
N ASN A 289 -29.06 6.97 -16.91
CA ASN A 289 -28.05 7.36 -17.90
C ASN A 289 -27.22 8.60 -17.52
N LEU A 290 -27.40 9.16 -16.32
CA LEU A 290 -26.60 10.28 -15.79
C LEU A 290 -25.58 9.84 -14.72
N PHE A 291 -25.58 8.56 -14.33
CA PHE A 291 -24.84 8.08 -13.17
C PHE A 291 -24.09 6.76 -13.40
N GLU A 292 -23.59 6.52 -14.62
CA GLU A 292 -22.53 5.53 -14.78
C GLU A 292 -21.17 6.23 -14.75
N THR A 293 -20.62 6.29 -13.54
CA THR A 293 -19.22 6.57 -13.22
C THR A 293 -18.72 7.98 -13.55
N SER A 294 -18.29 8.70 -12.52
CA SER A 294 -17.40 9.87 -12.62
C SER A 294 -17.89 11.05 -13.49
N GLY A 295 -18.66 11.95 -12.87
CA GLY A 295 -18.67 13.36 -13.24
C GLY A 295 -19.67 13.84 -14.30
N LEU A 296 -19.94 15.15 -14.23
CA LEU A 296 -20.86 15.94 -15.05
C LEU A 296 -20.48 15.92 -16.55
N ASN A 297 -21.15 15.11 -17.37
CA ASN A 297 -21.03 15.19 -18.83
C ASN A 297 -22.28 15.88 -19.41
N LEU A 298 -22.18 17.19 -19.64
CA LEU A 298 -23.24 18.00 -20.25
C LEU A 298 -23.22 17.83 -21.78
N ASN A 299 -23.65 16.67 -22.26
CA ASN A 299 -24.06 16.54 -23.66
C ASN A 299 -25.40 17.27 -23.88
N PRO A 300 -25.67 17.83 -25.08
CA PRO A 300 -26.93 18.49 -25.37
C PRO A 300 -28.10 17.51 -25.24
N GLY A 301 -28.81 17.59 -24.12
CA GLY A 301 -29.97 16.77 -23.79
C GLY A 301 -31.17 17.66 -23.50
N VAL A 302 -32.32 17.32 -24.10
CA VAL A 302 -33.60 18.00 -23.85
C VAL A 302 -34.16 17.48 -22.54
N ILE A 303 -34.35 18.37 -21.55
CA ILE A 303 -35.07 18.04 -20.32
C ILE A 303 -36.55 18.34 -20.58
N ASN A 304 -37.33 17.29 -20.82
CA ASN A 304 -38.79 17.39 -20.95
C ASN A 304 -39.42 17.39 -19.56
N LEU A 305 -40.07 18.48 -19.21
CA LEU A 305 -40.94 18.59 -18.05
C LEU A 305 -42.36 18.45 -18.57
N THR A 306 -43.09 17.42 -18.14
CA THR A 306 -44.56 17.43 -18.28
C THR A 306 -45.10 18.31 -17.19
#